data_AF-A0A064CIP9-F1
#
_entry.id   AF-A0A064CIP9-F1
#
_cell.length_a   1.000
_cell.length_b   1.000
_cell.length_c   1.000
_cell.angle_alpha   90.00
_cell.angle_beta   90.00
_cell.angle_gamma   90.00
#
_symmetry.space_group_name_H-M   'P 1'
#
loop_
_entity.id
_entity.type
_entity.pdbx_description
1 polymer ?
#
loop_
_entity_poly.entity_id
_entity_poly.type
_entity_poly.pdbx_seq_one_letter_code
_entity_poly.pdbx_strand_id
1 'polypeptide(L)'
;MSSDLSIPIPKSTAHQALTCIDALIEEYRRQRPAGGSRTVGDLLEFREAIAQSMRASRDRTARMGAFTLSRISERLTACAQAEVGPAELQAAMWRTAGRLHRWVAEGTAPPPATRPSSSRAPGLR
;
A
#
# COMPACT_ATOMS: atom_id res chain seq x y z
N MET A 1 21.76 4.66 7.21
CA MET A 1 20.87 3.92 6.28
C MET A 1 19.58 3.67 7.04
N SER A 2 18.51 4.36 6.66
CA SER A 2 17.21 4.15 7.32
C SER A 2 16.67 2.82 6.83
N SER A 3 16.57 1.83 7.71
CA SER A 3 15.88 0.57 7.37
C SER A 3 14.43 0.92 7.04
N ASP A 4 14.02 0.70 5.78
CA ASP A 4 12.62 0.90 5.39
C ASP A 4 11.73 0.05 6.30
N LEU A 5 10.74 0.69 6.91
CA LEU A 5 9.91 0.06 7.91
C LEU A 5 9.04 -1.01 7.22
N SER A 6 9.20 -2.27 7.61
CA SER A 6 8.41 -3.36 7.06
C SER A 6 7.03 -3.39 7.70
N ILE A 7 6.00 -3.07 6.93
CA ILE A 7 4.60 -3.04 7.36
C ILE A 7 3.89 -4.33 6.92
N PRO A 8 3.29 -5.10 7.85
CA PRO A 8 2.43 -6.22 7.51
C PRO A 8 1.06 -5.70 7.03
N ILE A 9 0.66 -6.07 5.82
CA ILE A 9 -0.67 -5.79 5.27
C ILE A 9 -1.42 -7.09 4.99
N PRO A 10 -2.76 -7.15 5.08
CA PRO A 10 -3.53 -8.33 4.69
C PRO A 10 -3.27 -8.72 3.23
N LYS A 11 -3.12 -10.01 2.94
CA LYS A 11 -2.96 -10.51 1.56
C LYS A 11 -4.12 -10.13 0.64
N SER A 12 -5.32 -9.96 1.18
CA SER A 12 -6.47 -9.43 0.43
C SER A 12 -6.25 -7.99 -0.05
N THR A 13 -5.60 -7.14 0.77
CA THR A 13 -5.23 -5.77 0.40
C THR A 13 -4.12 -5.77 -0.64
N ALA A 14 -3.10 -6.62 -0.47
CA ALA A 14 -2.03 -6.82 -1.44
C ALA A 14 -2.57 -7.29 -2.81
N HIS A 15 -3.52 -8.24 -2.80
CA HIS A 15 -4.17 -8.73 -4.01
C HIS A 15 -4.97 -7.64 -4.73
N GLN A 16 -5.75 -6.84 -3.99
CA GLN A 16 -6.47 -5.70 -4.58
C GLN A 16 -5.52 -4.67 -5.22
N ALA A 17 -4.37 -4.42 -4.60
CA ALA A 17 -3.33 -3.57 -5.19
C ALA A 17 -2.78 -4.17 -6.49
N LEU A 18 -2.46 -5.47 -6.51
CA LEU A 18 -2.05 -6.18 -7.72
C LEU A 18 -3.09 -6.07 -8.83
N THR A 19 -4.37 -6.30 -8.53
CA THR A 19 -5.44 -6.18 -9.53
C THR A 19 -5.50 -4.78 -10.14
N CYS A 20 -5.37 -3.73 -9.32
CA CYS A 20 -5.34 -2.36 -9.84
C CYS A 20 -4.11 -2.10 -10.71
N ILE A 21 -2.94 -2.59 -10.29
CA ILE A 21 -1.68 -2.44 -11.04
C ILE A 21 -1.74 -3.17 -12.38
N ASP A 22 -2.19 -4.42 -12.41
CA ASP A 22 -2.33 -5.20 -13.64
C ASP A 22 -3.29 -4.51 -14.62
N ALA A 23 -4.43 -4.00 -14.14
CA ALA A 23 -5.38 -3.25 -14.96
C ALA A 23 -4.78 -1.94 -15.50
N LEU A 24 -4.00 -1.21 -14.70
CA LEU A 24 -3.30 0.00 -15.15
C LEU A 24 -2.25 -0.31 -16.21
N ILE A 25 -1.46 -1.38 -16.03
CA ILE A 25 -0.47 -1.80 -17.03
C ILE A 25 -1.17 -2.04 -18.38
N GLU A 26 -2.30 -2.74 -18.35
CA GLU A 26 -3.09 -3.00 -19.55
C GLU A 26 -3.63 -1.70 -20.17
N GLU A 27 -4.13 -0.77 -19.35
CA GLU A 27 -4.62 0.53 -19.82
C GLU A 27 -3.51 1.35 -20.52
N TYR A 28 -2.34 1.47 -19.89
CA TYR A 28 -1.20 2.19 -20.46
C TYR A 28 -0.68 1.54 -21.75
N ARG A 29 -0.70 0.20 -21.84
CA ARG A 29 -0.33 -0.52 -23.06
C ARG A 29 -1.32 -0.29 -24.20
N ARG A 30 -2.60 -0.18 -23.87
CA ARG A 30 -3.68 0.06 -24.84
C ARG A 30 -3.66 1.49 -25.37
N GLN A 31 -3.59 2.48 -24.48
CA GLN A 31 -3.65 3.90 -24.85
C GLN A 31 -2.34 4.44 -25.41
N ARG A 32 -1.19 3.84 -25.04
CA ARG A 32 0.17 4.27 -25.42
C ARG A 32 0.41 5.78 -25.26
N PRO A 33 0.08 6.40 -24.12
CA PRO A 33 0.32 7.82 -23.92
C PRO A 33 1.82 8.13 -23.90
N ALA A 34 2.20 9.38 -24.21
CA ALA A 34 3.57 9.83 -24.11
C ALA A 34 4.11 9.61 -22.68
N GLY A 35 5.28 8.98 -22.55
CA GLY A 35 5.86 8.62 -21.26
C GLY A 35 5.25 7.37 -20.59
N GLY A 36 4.28 6.70 -21.24
CA GLY A 36 3.64 5.49 -20.70
C GLY A 36 4.60 4.34 -20.44
N SER A 37 5.68 4.20 -21.20
CA SER A 37 6.70 3.15 -21.01
C SER A 37 7.37 3.22 -19.63
N ARG A 38 7.68 4.43 -19.15
CA ARG A 38 8.27 4.65 -17.82
C ARG A 38 7.28 4.27 -16.72
N THR A 39 6.03 4.71 -16.86
CA THR A 39 4.98 4.36 -15.91
C THR A 39 4.73 2.86 -15.85
N VAL A 40 4.70 2.17 -17.00
CA VAL A 40 4.56 0.70 -17.04
C VAL A 40 5.75 0.02 -16.35
N GLY A 41 6.97 0.54 -16.51
CA GLY A 41 8.15 0.06 -15.78
C GLY A 41 7.96 0.11 -14.26
N ASP A 42 7.60 1.29 -13.72
CA ASP A 42 7.32 1.47 -12.29
C ASP A 42 6.22 0.52 -11.78
N LEU A 43 5.15 0.35 -12.57
CA LEU A 43 4.04 -0.53 -12.23
C LEU A 43 4.46 -2.01 -12.19
N LEU A 44 5.34 -2.43 -13.10
CA LEU A 44 5.90 -3.79 -13.10
C LEU A 44 6.81 -4.04 -11.89
N GLU A 45 7.60 -3.04 -11.47
CA GLU A 45 8.40 -3.14 -10.25
C GLU A 45 7.50 -3.31 -9.01
N PHE A 46 6.43 -2.52 -8.89
CA PHE A 46 5.47 -2.66 -7.80
C PHE A 46 4.78 -4.03 -7.81
N ARG A 47 4.39 -4.50 -9.00
CA ARG A 47 3.77 -5.81 -9.19
C ARG A 47 4.68 -6.92 -8.67
N GLU A 48 5.96 -6.91 -9.06
CA GLU A 48 6.91 -7.94 -8.62
C GLU A 48 7.15 -7.87 -7.11
N ALA A 49 7.31 -6.66 -6.55
CA ALA A 49 7.50 -6.48 -5.12
C ALA A 49 6.33 -7.06 -4.30
N ILE A 50 5.08 -6.77 -4.69
CA ILE A 50 3.91 -7.33 -4.02
C ILE A 50 3.84 -8.86 -4.20
N ALA A 51 4.04 -9.35 -5.42
CA ALA A 51 3.99 -10.78 -5.72
C ALA A 51 5.06 -11.58 -4.96
N GLN A 52 6.27 -11.04 -4.85
CA GLN A 52 7.35 -11.63 -4.07
C GLN A 52 7.01 -11.64 -2.58
N SER A 53 6.52 -10.52 -2.03
CA SER A 53 6.12 -10.44 -0.63
C SER A 53 5.01 -11.43 -0.26
N MET A 54 3.98 -11.55 -1.11
CA MET A 54 2.89 -12.50 -0.92
C MET A 54 3.35 -13.95 -0.96
N ARG A 55 4.29 -14.29 -1.86
CA ARG A 55 4.89 -15.64 -1.98
C ARG A 55 5.82 -15.98 -0.81
N ALA A 56 6.57 -15.00 -0.31
CA ALA A 56 7.50 -15.19 0.80
C ALA A 56 6.77 -15.40 2.14
N SER A 57 5.58 -14.82 2.32
CA SER A 57 4.81 -14.98 3.55
C SER A 57 3.99 -16.27 3.58
N ARG A 58 4.10 -17.03 4.69
CA ARG A 58 3.28 -18.22 4.96
C ARG A 58 1.96 -17.90 5.69
N ASP A 59 1.78 -16.68 6.18
CA ASP A 59 0.58 -16.28 6.93
C ASP A 59 -0.45 -15.55 6.03
N ARG A 60 -1.47 -14.94 6.65
CA ARG A 60 -2.52 -14.18 5.95
C ARG A 60 -2.11 -12.74 5.58
N THR A 61 -0.87 -12.36 5.85
CA THR A 61 -0.30 -11.02 5.60
C THR A 61 0.85 -11.08 4.60
N ALA A 62 1.15 -9.95 3.99
CA ALA A 62 2.34 -9.70 3.17
C ALA A 62 3.14 -8.58 3.84
N ARG A 63 4.46 -8.68 3.87
CA ARG A 63 5.33 -7.65 4.47
C ARG A 63 5.91 -6.76 3.39
N MET A 64 5.59 -5.47 3.45
CA MET A 64 5.97 -4.50 2.43
C MET A 64 6.70 -3.34 3.09
N GLY A 65 7.71 -2.81 2.42
CA GLY A 65 8.35 -1.58 2.86
C GLY A 65 7.38 -0.40 2.86
N ALA A 66 7.43 0.43 3.89
CA ALA A 66 6.58 1.60 4.06
C ALA A 66 6.71 2.54 2.85
N PHE A 67 7.95 2.77 2.40
CA PHE A 67 8.19 3.61 1.22
C PHE A 67 7.55 3.04 -0.05
N THR A 68 7.68 1.72 -0.27
CA THR A 68 7.05 1.04 -1.41
C THR A 68 5.52 1.16 -1.35
N LEU A 69 4.91 0.96 -0.19
CA LEU A 69 3.46 1.12 -0.02
C LEU A 69 2.99 2.56 -0.30
N SER A 70 3.74 3.56 0.17
CA SER A 70 3.44 4.97 -0.11
C SER A 70 3.49 5.25 -1.60
N ARG A 71 4.55 4.81 -2.30
CA ARG A 71 4.67 5.01 -3.74
C ARG A 71 3.55 4.34 -4.55
N ILE A 72 3.13 3.14 -4.14
CA ILE A 72 1.98 2.48 -4.77
C ILE A 72 0.71 3.30 -4.52
N SER A 73 0.47 3.71 -3.28
CA SER A 73 -0.69 4.54 -2.92
C SER A 73 -0.75 5.82 -3.75
N GLU A 74 0.35 6.58 -3.80
CA GLU A 74 0.48 7.82 -4.58
C GLU A 74 0.24 7.57 -6.07
N ARG A 75 0.81 6.50 -6.63
CA ARG A 75 0.63 6.15 -8.04
C ARG A 75 -0.83 5.84 -8.38
N LEU A 76 -1.51 5.07 -7.52
CA LEU A 76 -2.93 4.75 -7.71
C LEU A 76 -3.80 6.01 -7.62
N THR A 77 -3.52 6.88 -6.65
CA THR A 77 -4.19 8.19 -6.52
C THR A 77 -3.98 9.04 -7.77
N ALA A 78 -2.75 9.19 -8.24
CA ALA A 78 -2.43 9.99 -9.41
C ALA A 78 -3.13 9.45 -10.69
N CYS A 79 -3.16 8.14 -10.89
CA CYS A 79 -3.86 7.54 -12.04
C CYS A 79 -5.38 7.73 -11.94
N ALA A 80 -5.95 7.66 -10.74
CA ALA A 80 -7.37 7.91 -10.53
C ALA A 80 -7.74 9.39 -10.75
N GLN A 81 -6.88 10.33 -10.34
CA GLN A 81 -7.06 11.76 -10.61
C GLN A 81 -6.93 12.11 -12.08
N ALA A 82 -6.04 11.42 -12.81
CA ALA A 82 -5.87 11.56 -14.25
C ALA A 82 -6.91 10.76 -15.07
N GLU A 83 -7.94 10.21 -14.41
CA GLU A 83 -9.03 9.46 -15.03
C GLU A 83 -8.56 8.29 -15.93
N VAL A 84 -7.47 7.61 -15.53
CA VAL A 84 -6.91 6.50 -16.29
C VAL A 84 -7.81 5.26 -16.17
N GLY A 85 -8.39 4.86 -17.30
CA GLY A 85 -9.26 3.69 -17.42
C GLY A 85 -10.71 3.96 -17.01
N PRO A 86 -11.56 2.92 -16.99
CA PRO A 86 -13.00 3.06 -16.73
C PRO A 86 -13.30 3.47 -15.27
N ALA A 87 -14.50 4.02 -15.04
CA ALA A 87 -14.92 4.54 -13.73
C ALA A 87 -14.81 3.51 -12.60
N GLU A 88 -15.08 2.23 -12.88
CA GLU A 88 -14.96 1.14 -11.91
C GLU A 88 -13.50 0.94 -11.46
N LEU A 89 -12.55 1.05 -12.41
CA LEU A 89 -11.12 0.98 -12.12
C LEU A 89 -10.69 2.20 -11.30
N GLN A 90 -11.14 3.40 -11.67
CA GLN A 90 -10.87 4.62 -10.90
C GLN A 90 -11.37 4.52 -9.46
N ALA A 91 -12.60 4.04 -9.25
CA ALA A 91 -13.17 3.80 -7.92
C ALA A 91 -12.41 2.71 -7.15
N ALA A 92 -11.92 1.68 -7.83
CA ALA A 92 -11.06 0.66 -7.22
C ALA A 92 -9.69 1.22 -6.79
N MET A 93 -9.08 2.07 -7.62
CA MET A 93 -7.83 2.76 -7.32
C MET A 93 -7.97 3.66 -6.09
N TRP A 94 -9.01 4.50 -6.03
CA TRP A 94 -9.27 5.37 -4.88
C TRP A 94 -9.40 4.59 -3.56
N ARG A 95 -10.21 3.53 -3.57
CA ARG A 95 -10.42 2.68 -2.38
C ARG A 95 -9.13 1.97 -1.97
N THR A 96 -8.36 1.48 -2.94
CA THR A 96 -7.12 0.74 -2.67
C THR A 96 -6.01 1.67 -2.19
N ALA A 97 -5.82 2.83 -2.82
CA ALA A 97 -4.90 3.87 -2.36
C ALA A 97 -5.21 4.28 -0.90
N GLY A 98 -6.47 4.60 -0.60
CA GLY A 98 -6.87 4.94 0.78
C GLY A 98 -6.63 3.83 1.80
N ARG A 99 -6.75 2.55 1.40
CA ARG A 99 -6.37 1.43 2.27
C ARG A 99 -4.87 1.35 2.50
N LEU A 100 -4.05 1.47 1.45
CA LEU A 100 -2.59 1.42 1.56
C LEU A 100 -2.05 2.59 2.39
N HIS A 101 -2.56 3.81 2.16
CA HIS A 101 -2.21 4.99 2.94
C HIS A 101 -2.48 4.79 4.44
N ARG A 102 -3.64 4.21 4.81
CA ARG A 102 -3.94 3.90 6.22
C ARG A 102 -2.96 2.89 6.81
N TRP A 103 -2.62 1.84 6.08
CA TRP A 103 -1.61 0.88 6.54
C TRP A 103 -0.24 1.52 6.75
N VAL A 104 0.17 2.45 5.88
CA VAL A 104 1.40 3.23 6.06
C VAL A 104 1.31 4.08 7.33
N ALA A 105 0.21 4.81 7.53
CA ALA A 105 0.03 5.68 8.69
C ALA A 105 -0.02 4.89 10.01
N GLU A 106 -0.73 3.76 10.04
CA GLU A 106 -0.83 2.88 11.21
C GLU A 106 0.48 2.15 11.48
N GLY A 107 1.16 1.68 10.42
CA GLY A 107 2.42 0.95 10.54
C GLY A 107 3.61 1.82 10.92
N THR A 108 3.56 3.12 10.61
CA THR A 108 4.62 4.09 10.97
C THR A 108 4.34 4.86 12.26
N ALA A 109 3.18 4.66 12.89
CA ALA A 109 2.86 5.30 14.15
C ALA A 109 3.87 4.89 15.24
N PRO A 110 4.41 5.85 16.03
CA PRO A 110 5.23 5.51 17.18
C PRO A 110 4.40 4.67 18.16
N PRO A 111 5.02 3.69 18.86
CA PRO A 111 4.29 2.89 19.84
C PRO A 111 3.60 3.82 20.84
N PRO A 112 2.34 3.54 21.22
CA PRO A 112 1.63 4.40 22.15
C PRO A 112 2.47 4.54 23.42
N ALA A 113 2.69 5.79 23.86
CA ALA A 113 3.37 6.05 25.10
C ALA A 113 2.67 5.25 26.20
N THR A 114 3.36 4.25 26.75
CA THR A 114 2.86 3.48 27.90
C THR A 114 2.60 4.47 29.01
N ARG A 115 1.33 4.83 29.21
CA ARG A 115 0.91 5.65 30.34
C ARG A 115 1.31 4.84 31.58
N PRO A 116 2.18 5.35 32.47
CA PRO A 116 2.48 4.64 33.70
C PRO A 116 1.15 4.44 34.42
N SER A 117 0.80 3.16 34.63
CA SER A 117 -0.37 2.79 35.41
C SER A 117 -0.20 3.42 36.78
N SER A 118 -1.03 4.42 37.09
CA SER A 118 -1.16 4.96 38.44
C SER A 118 -1.72 3.83 39.30
N SER A 119 -0.82 3.02 39.86
CA SER A 119 -1.14 2.09 40.93
C SER A 119 -1.64 2.92 42.11
N ARG A 120 -2.96 3.06 42.20
CA ARG A 120 -3.64 3.69 43.32
C ARG A 120 -3.50 2.72 44.48
N ALA A 121 -2.49 2.92 45.32
CA ALA A 121 -2.36 2.21 46.58
C ALA A 121 -3.62 2.49 47.43
N PRO A 122 -4.32 1.47 47.95
CA PRO A 122 -5.33 1.69 48.96
C PRO A 122 -4.61 2.03 50.26
N GLY A 123 -4.64 3.31 50.63
CA GLY A 123 -4.21 3.76 51.95
C GLY A 123 -5.18 3.22 53.00
N LEU A 124 -4.69 2.30 53.82
CA LEU A 124 -5.26 1.96 55.12
C LEU A 124 -5.40 3.22 55.97
N ARG A 125 -6.63 3.56 56.38
CA ARG A 125 -6.97 4.08 57.71
C ARG A 125 -8.37 3.63 58.09
#